data_AF-A0A379T770-F1
#
_entry.id   AF-A0A379T770-F1
#
_cell.length_a   1.000
_cell.length_b   1.000
_cell.length_c   1.000
_cell.angle_alpha   90.00
_cell.angle_beta   90.00
_cell.angle_gamma   90.00
#
_symmetry.space_group_name_H-M   'P 1'
#
loop_
_entity.id
_entity.type
_entity.pdbx_description
1 polymer ?
#
loop_
_entity_poly.entity_id
_entity_poly.type
_entity_poly.pdbx_seq_one_letter_code
_entity_poly.pdbx_strand_id
1 'polypeptide(L)'
;MAMLWEIAVIWRELLLALVLTCLACALIVLLLDAIAEYFLTMKDMKMDKEEVKREMKEQEGNPEVKSKRREVHMEILSEQVKSDIENSRLIVANPTHITIGIYFKPELMPFPMISVYETNQRALAVRSYAEKVGVPVIVDIKLARSLFKTHRRYDLVSLEEIDEVLRLLVWLEEVENAGKDVIQPQENEERH
;
A
#
# COMPACT_ATOMS: atom_id res chain seq x y z
N MET A 1 49.18 -80.82 -18.36
CA MET A 1 47.74 -80.46 -18.34
C MET A 1 47.29 -80.01 -16.94
N ALA A 2 47.62 -80.73 -15.86
CA ALA A 2 47.29 -80.34 -14.47
C ALA A 2 47.88 -78.98 -14.02
N MET A 3 49.14 -78.69 -14.35
CA MET A 3 49.80 -77.43 -13.97
C MET A 3 49.12 -76.17 -14.54
N LEU A 4 48.59 -76.24 -15.76
CA LEU A 4 47.86 -75.12 -16.38
C LEU A 4 46.50 -74.89 -15.70
N TRP A 5 45.88 -75.96 -15.19
CA TRP A 5 44.62 -75.88 -14.46
C TRP A 5 44.80 -75.24 -13.08
N GLU A 6 45.84 -75.60 -12.35
CA GLU A 6 46.17 -74.98 -11.05
C GLU A 6 46.46 -73.50 -11.19
N ILE A 7 47.26 -73.12 -12.19
CA ILE A 7 47.54 -71.72 -12.52
C ILE A 7 46.23 -70.98 -12.83
N ALA A 8 45.35 -71.55 -13.66
CA ALA A 8 44.07 -70.92 -14.00
C ALA A 8 43.15 -70.71 -12.77
N VAL A 9 43.16 -71.64 -11.80
CA VAL A 9 42.41 -71.51 -10.55
C VAL A 9 42.93 -70.35 -9.70
N ILE A 10 44.26 -70.23 -9.56
CA ILE A 10 44.90 -69.16 -8.80
C ILE A 10 44.61 -67.79 -9.44
N TRP A 11 44.73 -67.68 -10.76
CA TRP A 11 44.42 -66.43 -11.47
C TRP A 11 42.95 -66.02 -11.32
N ARG A 12 42.02 -66.99 -11.34
CA ARG A 12 40.60 -66.73 -11.13
C ARG A 12 40.32 -66.18 -9.72
N GLU A 13 40.91 -66.79 -8.70
CA GLU A 13 40.74 -66.33 -7.31
C GLU A 13 41.32 -64.94 -7.09
N LEU A 14 42.50 -64.67 -7.65
CA LEU A 14 43.16 -63.37 -7.54
C LEU A 14 42.36 -62.27 -8.26
N LEU A 15 41.79 -62.58 -9.44
CA LEU A 15 40.93 -61.66 -10.18
C LEU A 15 39.62 -61.38 -9.41
N LEU A 16 38.98 -62.41 -8.86
CA LEU A 16 37.76 -62.26 -8.05
C LEU A 16 38.01 -61.41 -6.80
N ALA A 17 39.12 -61.65 -6.08
CA ALA A 17 39.50 -60.86 -4.91
C ALA A 17 39.75 -59.39 -5.26
N LEU A 18 40.42 -59.12 -6.39
CA LEU A 18 40.66 -57.77 -6.88
C LEU A 18 39.35 -57.06 -7.23
N VAL A 19 38.45 -57.71 -7.98
CA VAL A 19 37.16 -57.14 -8.35
C VAL A 19 36.29 -56.85 -7.12
N LEU A 20 36.22 -57.78 -6.16
CA LEU A 20 35.47 -57.58 -4.91
C LEU A 20 36.04 -56.41 -4.09
N THR A 21 37.36 -56.28 -4.01
CA THR A 21 38.01 -55.19 -3.29
C THR A 21 37.72 -53.84 -3.95
N CYS A 22 37.84 -53.75 -5.28
CA CYS A 22 37.50 -52.54 -6.02
C CYS A 22 36.01 -52.17 -5.85
N LEU A 23 35.11 -53.15 -5.89
CA LEU A 23 33.68 -52.93 -5.71
C LEU A 23 33.35 -52.46 -4.30
N ALA A 24 33.99 -53.04 -3.27
CA ALA A 24 33.84 -52.59 -1.89
C ALA A 24 34.31 -51.13 -1.71
N CYS A 25 35.46 -50.77 -2.27
CA CYS A 25 35.96 -49.39 -2.24
C CYS A 25 35.01 -48.42 -2.97
N ALA A 26 34.51 -48.81 -4.15
CA ALA A 26 33.57 -47.99 -4.91
C ALA A 26 32.25 -47.77 -4.16
N LEU A 27 31.73 -48.79 -3.48
CA LEU A 27 30.54 -48.67 -2.64
C LEU A 27 30.73 -47.69 -1.50
N ILE A 28 31.90 -47.68 -0.85
CA ILE A 28 32.19 -46.74 0.24
C ILE A 28 32.20 -45.31 -0.29
N VAL A 29 32.88 -45.06 -1.42
CA VAL A 29 32.93 -43.72 -2.03
C VAL A 29 31.53 -43.25 -2.42
N LEU A 30 30.74 -44.11 -3.05
CA LEU A 30 29.37 -43.79 -3.46
C LEU A 30 28.46 -43.50 -2.26
N LEU A 31 28.63 -44.22 -1.16
CA LEU A 31 27.88 -43.96 0.08
C LEU A 31 28.23 -42.59 0.67
N LEU A 32 29.52 -42.24 0.71
CA LEU A 32 29.97 -40.93 1.20
C LEU A 32 29.44 -39.79 0.34
N ASP A 33 29.46 -39.97 -0.99
CA ASP A 33 28.98 -38.96 -1.94
C ASP A 33 27.47 -38.71 -1.77
N ALA A 34 26.67 -39.78 -1.67
CA ALA A 34 25.23 -39.68 -1.45
C ALA A 34 24.87 -39.00 -0.12
N ILE A 35 25.65 -39.24 0.95
CA ILE A 35 25.46 -38.57 2.23
C ILE A 35 25.75 -37.07 2.10
N ALA A 36 26.85 -36.70 1.44
CA ALA A 36 27.22 -35.30 1.25
C ALA A 36 26.17 -34.54 0.43
N GLU A 37 25.70 -35.15 -0.67
CA GLU A 37 24.64 -34.58 -1.51
C GLU A 37 23.34 -34.39 -0.71
N TYR A 38 22.93 -35.38 0.08
CA TYR A 38 21.73 -35.28 0.92
C TYR A 38 21.80 -34.12 1.92
N PHE A 39 22.96 -33.91 2.57
CA PHE A 39 23.14 -32.79 3.50
C PHE A 39 23.11 -31.42 2.81
N LEU A 40 23.69 -31.32 1.61
CA LEU A 40 23.68 -30.09 0.82
C LEU A 40 22.25 -29.74 0.37
N THR A 41 21.53 -30.69 -0.22
CA THR A 41 20.14 -30.48 -0.65
C THR A 41 19.23 -30.08 0.51
N MET A 42 19.41 -30.70 1.69
CA MET A 42 18.65 -30.34 2.89
C MET A 42 18.95 -28.92 3.38
N LYS A 43 20.19 -28.43 3.20
CA LYS A 43 20.58 -27.07 3.55
C LYS A 43 20.00 -26.06 2.57
N ASP A 44 20.02 -26.36 1.28
CA ASP A 44 19.49 -25.48 0.22
C ASP A 44 17.96 -25.35 0.35
N MET A 45 17.25 -26.45 0.60
CA MET A 45 15.79 -26.44 0.85
C MET A 45 15.40 -25.67 2.12
N LYS A 46 16.31 -25.50 3.09
CA LYS A 46 16.08 -24.65 4.28
C LYS A 46 16.28 -23.18 3.95
N MET A 47 17.27 -22.84 3.13
CA MET A 47 17.54 -21.47 2.70
C MET A 47 16.37 -20.90 1.89
N ASP A 48 15.84 -21.66 0.94
CA ASP A 48 14.70 -21.24 0.10
C ASP A 48 13.44 -20.95 0.94
N LYS A 49 13.17 -21.75 1.98
CA LYS A 49 12.06 -21.50 2.92
C LYS A 49 12.27 -20.25 3.78
N GLU A 50 13.51 -19.94 4.15
CA GLU A 50 13.84 -18.73 4.90
C GLU A 50 13.78 -17.48 4.01
N GLU A 51 14.15 -17.58 2.74
CA GLU A 51 14.04 -16.53 1.74
C GLU A 51 12.57 -16.20 1.44
N VAL A 52 11.74 -17.20 1.15
CA VAL A 52 10.29 -16.99 0.93
C VAL A 52 9.61 -16.38 2.17
N LYS A 53 10.00 -16.80 3.37
CA LYS A 53 9.49 -16.22 4.63
C LYS A 53 9.97 -14.79 4.85
N ARG A 54 11.18 -14.44 4.37
CA ARG A 54 11.72 -13.07 4.39
C ARG A 54 11.01 -12.19 3.38
N GLU A 55 10.75 -12.68 2.18
CA GLU A 55 9.98 -11.97 1.14
C GLU A 55 8.54 -11.70 1.57
N MET A 56 7.85 -12.68 2.21
CA MET A 56 6.52 -12.44 2.78
C MET A 56 6.55 -11.39 3.89
N LYS A 57 7.59 -11.38 4.74
CA LYS A 57 7.78 -10.36 5.78
C LYS A 57 8.07 -8.96 5.21
N GLU A 58 8.76 -8.88 4.08
CA GLU A 58 9.04 -7.63 3.39
C GLU A 58 7.81 -7.12 2.62
N GLN A 59 6.97 -8.01 2.07
CA GLN A 59 5.73 -7.65 1.39
C GLN A 59 4.59 -7.24 2.33
N GLU A 60 4.51 -7.80 3.55
CA GLU A 60 3.53 -7.39 4.57
C GLU A 60 3.85 -6.03 5.24
N GLY A 61 5.00 -5.44 4.90
CA GLY A 61 5.23 -4.01 5.05
C GLY A 61 5.75 -3.59 6.42
N ASN A 62 7.02 -3.19 6.46
CA ASN A 62 7.52 -2.31 7.50
C ASN A 62 6.58 -1.07 7.57
N PRO A 63 6.01 -0.72 8.75
CA PRO A 63 5.17 0.47 8.90
C PRO A 63 5.85 1.74 8.38
N GLU A 64 7.19 1.79 8.37
CA GLU A 64 7.96 2.88 7.78
C GLU A 64 7.83 2.95 6.25
N VAL A 65 7.74 1.83 5.53
CA VAL A 65 7.55 1.82 4.06
C VAL A 65 6.13 2.23 3.71
N LYS A 66 5.14 1.82 4.51
CA LYS A 66 3.74 2.26 4.36
C LYS A 66 3.59 3.75 4.69
N SER A 67 4.26 4.23 5.75
CA SER A 67 4.31 5.65 6.13
C SER A 67 5.02 6.47 5.05
N LYS A 68 6.19 6.04 4.58
CA LYS A 68 6.93 6.68 3.47
C LYS A 68 6.10 6.77 2.21
N ARG A 69 5.37 5.71 1.83
CA ARG A 69 4.47 5.77 0.66
C ARG A 69 3.38 6.83 0.85
N ARG A 70 2.81 6.96 2.06
CA ARG A 70 1.81 8.01 2.39
C ARG A 70 2.43 9.41 2.42
N GLU A 71 3.67 9.52 2.90
CA GLU A 71 4.43 10.76 2.98
C GLU A 71 4.81 11.27 1.59
N VAL A 72 5.28 10.39 0.71
CA VAL A 72 5.53 10.69 -0.71
C VAL A 72 4.26 11.17 -1.40
N HIS A 73 3.08 10.65 -1.06
CA HIS A 73 1.83 11.16 -1.63
C HIS A 73 1.54 12.60 -1.19
N MET A 74 1.90 12.99 0.03
CA MET A 74 1.74 14.38 0.51
C MET A 74 2.75 15.35 -0.13
N GLU A 75 3.98 14.89 -0.43
CA GLU A 75 5.02 15.71 -1.07
C GLU A 75 4.64 16.17 -2.49
N ILE A 76 3.67 15.51 -3.14
CA ILE A 76 3.22 15.88 -4.48
C ILE A 76 2.48 17.23 -4.47
N LEU A 77 1.86 17.62 -3.35
CA LEU A 77 1.11 18.87 -3.26
C LEU A 77 2.05 20.06 -3.02
N SER A 78 1.90 21.11 -3.82
CA SER A 78 2.57 22.38 -3.57
C SER A 78 2.02 23.05 -2.32
N GLU A 79 2.82 23.91 -1.68
CA GLU A 79 2.39 24.69 -0.51
C GLU A 79 1.14 25.53 -0.79
N GLN A 80 1.01 26.07 -2.01
CA GLN A 80 -0.21 26.76 -2.43
C GLN A 80 -1.44 25.86 -2.38
N VAL A 81 -1.35 24.62 -2.89
CA VAL A 81 -2.48 23.68 -2.86
C VAL A 81 -2.82 23.27 -1.44
N LYS A 82 -1.83 23.07 -0.57
CA LYS A 82 -2.05 22.79 0.85
C LYS A 82 -2.82 23.94 1.52
N SER A 83 -2.41 25.18 1.28
CA SER A 83 -3.13 26.37 1.73
C SER A 83 -4.55 26.45 1.15
N ASP A 84 -4.73 26.16 -0.14
CA ASP A 84 -6.05 26.14 -0.78
C ASP A 84 -6.96 25.10 -0.12
N ILE A 85 -6.42 23.93 0.28
CA ILE A 85 -7.16 22.89 1.01
C ILE A 85 -7.56 23.38 2.39
N GLU A 86 -6.63 23.93 3.17
CA GLU A 86 -6.89 24.43 4.54
C GLU A 86 -7.95 25.53 4.57
N ASN A 87 -7.99 26.36 3.53
CA ASN A 87 -8.99 27.42 3.41
C ASN A 87 -10.33 26.93 2.85
N SER A 88 -10.40 25.69 2.36
CA SER A 88 -11.65 25.13 1.81
C SER A 88 -12.63 24.83 2.93
N ARG A 89 -13.90 25.16 2.72
CA ARG A 89 -15.00 24.81 3.64
C ARG A 89 -15.28 23.30 3.59
N LEU A 90 -15.21 22.72 2.40
CA LEU A 90 -15.33 21.29 2.15
C LEU A 90 -14.63 20.90 0.86
N ILE A 91 -14.40 19.60 0.70
CA ILE A 91 -13.83 18.99 -0.50
C ILE A 91 -14.84 18.00 -1.08
N VAL A 92 -15.16 18.10 -2.36
CA VAL A 92 -15.98 17.15 -3.12
C VAL A 92 -15.07 16.22 -3.92
N ALA A 93 -15.24 14.90 -3.77
CA ALA A 93 -14.34 13.91 -4.36
C ALA A 93 -15.05 12.87 -5.23
N ASN A 94 -14.45 12.57 -6.39
CA ASN A 94 -14.62 11.29 -7.10
C ASN A 94 -13.43 10.40 -6.69
N PRO A 95 -13.66 9.29 -5.94
CA PRO A 95 -12.71 8.69 -5.00
C PRO A 95 -11.23 8.59 -5.40
N THR A 96 -10.93 8.31 -6.67
CA THR A 96 -9.57 8.09 -7.18
C THR A 96 -9.17 9.04 -8.31
N HIS A 97 -10.08 9.90 -8.78
CA HIS A 97 -9.91 10.60 -10.05
C HIS A 97 -9.92 12.12 -9.93
N ILE A 98 -10.79 12.67 -9.08
CA ILE A 98 -11.07 14.12 -9.06
C ILE A 98 -11.24 14.56 -7.62
N THR A 99 -10.67 15.69 -7.28
CA THR A 99 -10.98 16.38 -6.02
C THR A 99 -11.13 17.87 -6.28
N ILE A 100 -12.28 18.40 -5.86
CA ILE A 100 -12.65 19.80 -6.02
C ILE A 100 -12.85 20.39 -4.63
N GLY A 101 -12.16 21.47 -4.32
CA GLY A 101 -12.33 22.20 -3.06
C GLY A 101 -13.29 23.35 -3.23
N ILE A 102 -14.16 23.55 -2.25
CA ILE A 102 -15.12 24.64 -2.22
C ILE A 102 -14.70 25.62 -1.12
N TYR A 103 -14.36 26.83 -1.52
CA TYR A 103 -14.18 27.96 -0.63
C TYR A 103 -15.50 28.70 -0.49
N PHE A 104 -15.93 28.94 0.75
CA PHE A 104 -17.11 29.71 1.03
C PHE A 104 -16.94 30.46 2.35
N LYS A 105 -16.98 31.80 2.28
CA LYS A 105 -17.02 32.69 3.43
C LYS A 105 -18.07 33.77 3.17
N PRO A 106 -19.30 33.61 3.67
CA PRO A 106 -20.41 34.50 3.34
C PRO A 106 -20.16 35.95 3.76
N GLU A 107 -19.31 36.20 4.76
CA GLU A 107 -18.96 37.58 5.16
C GLU A 107 -18.10 38.31 4.11
N LEU A 108 -17.34 37.57 3.30
CA LEU A 108 -16.43 38.14 2.29
C LEU A 108 -17.01 38.03 0.88
N MET A 109 -17.60 36.89 0.55
CA MET A 109 -18.12 36.60 -0.79
C MET A 109 -19.38 35.74 -0.67
N PRO A 110 -20.54 36.21 -1.16
CA PRO A 110 -21.80 35.49 -1.02
C PRO A 110 -21.92 34.28 -1.95
N PHE A 111 -20.97 34.08 -2.87
CA PHE A 111 -20.95 32.97 -3.82
C PHE A 111 -19.78 32.02 -3.52
N PRO A 112 -20.01 30.69 -3.54
CA PRO A 112 -18.92 29.73 -3.38
C PRO A 112 -17.97 29.76 -4.59
N MET A 113 -16.70 29.49 -4.33
CA MET A 113 -15.63 29.49 -5.31
C MET A 113 -14.86 28.18 -5.26
N ILE A 114 -14.31 27.75 -6.40
CA ILE A 114 -13.43 26.58 -6.47
C ILE A 114 -12.04 26.93 -5.93
N SER A 115 -11.66 26.43 -4.75
CA SER A 115 -10.32 26.59 -4.18
C SER A 115 -9.32 25.56 -4.68
N VAL A 116 -9.74 24.29 -4.73
CA VAL A 116 -8.88 23.17 -5.12
C VAL A 116 -9.42 22.53 -6.38
N TYR A 117 -8.53 22.20 -7.30
CA TYR A 117 -8.87 21.52 -8.54
C TYR A 117 -7.73 20.58 -8.91
N GLU A 118 -7.86 19.29 -8.57
CA GLU A 118 -6.80 18.30 -8.70
C GLU A 118 -7.33 16.95 -9.19
N THR A 119 -6.45 16.15 -9.83
CA THR A 119 -6.82 14.85 -10.42
C THR A 119 -5.80 13.75 -10.13
N ASN A 120 -6.22 12.50 -10.34
CA ASN A 120 -5.36 11.31 -10.29
C ASN A 120 -4.60 11.20 -8.94
N GLN A 121 -3.27 11.04 -8.99
CA GLN A 121 -2.46 10.93 -7.76
C GLN A 121 -2.55 12.18 -6.88
N ARG A 122 -2.66 13.36 -7.48
CA ARG A 122 -2.83 14.62 -6.74
C ARG A 122 -4.18 14.66 -6.02
N ALA A 123 -5.23 14.11 -6.62
CA ALA A 123 -6.54 13.97 -5.97
C ALA A 123 -6.48 13.10 -4.69
N LEU A 124 -5.76 11.97 -4.76
CA LEU A 124 -5.54 11.11 -3.58
C LEU A 124 -4.75 11.84 -2.47
N ALA A 125 -3.75 12.63 -2.88
CA ALA A 125 -2.97 13.45 -1.96
C ALA A 125 -3.81 14.54 -1.29
N VAL A 126 -4.68 15.23 -2.06
CA VAL A 126 -5.61 16.25 -1.52
C VAL A 126 -6.48 15.64 -0.44
N ARG A 127 -7.10 14.49 -0.71
CA ARG A 127 -7.96 13.82 0.27
C ARG A 127 -7.19 13.42 1.53
N SER A 128 -6.01 12.84 1.37
CA SER A 128 -5.16 12.45 2.50
C SER A 128 -4.75 13.65 3.36
N TYR A 129 -4.47 14.79 2.71
CA TYR A 129 -4.13 16.04 3.38
C TYR A 129 -5.34 16.68 4.06
N ALA A 130 -6.50 16.74 3.39
CA ALA A 130 -7.75 17.24 3.94
C ALA A 130 -8.16 16.49 5.21
N GLU A 131 -8.09 15.16 5.19
CA GLU A 131 -8.31 14.32 6.39
C GLU A 131 -7.34 14.66 7.53
N LYS A 132 -6.09 15.03 7.21
CA LYS A 132 -5.07 15.40 8.21
C LYS A 132 -5.33 16.78 8.84
N VAL A 133 -5.78 17.76 8.05
CA VAL A 133 -6.06 19.11 8.53
C VAL A 133 -7.49 19.31 9.03
N GLY A 134 -8.32 18.27 8.97
CA GLY A 134 -9.70 18.29 9.46
C GLY A 134 -10.71 18.94 8.51
N VAL A 135 -10.37 19.07 7.22
CA VAL A 135 -11.30 19.59 6.21
C VAL A 135 -12.19 18.43 5.72
N PRO A 136 -13.53 18.56 5.77
CA PRO A 136 -14.45 17.48 5.44
C PRO A 136 -14.39 17.11 3.96
N VAL A 137 -14.32 15.81 3.68
CA VAL A 137 -14.31 15.26 2.31
C VAL A 137 -15.63 14.52 2.06
N ILE A 138 -16.41 15.03 1.11
CA ILE A 138 -17.70 14.48 0.70
C ILE A 138 -17.52 13.74 -0.62
N VAL A 139 -17.96 12.49 -0.66
CA VAL A 139 -17.89 11.67 -1.88
C VAL A 139 -19.18 11.85 -2.68
N ASP A 140 -19.13 12.70 -3.70
CA ASP A 140 -20.18 12.84 -4.71
C ASP A 140 -19.56 12.78 -6.11
N ILE A 141 -19.73 11.63 -6.76
CA ILE A 141 -19.15 11.34 -8.07
C ILE A 141 -19.78 12.22 -9.15
N LYS A 142 -21.09 12.51 -9.06
CA LYS A 142 -21.80 13.28 -10.09
C LYS A 142 -21.39 14.74 -10.02
N LEU A 143 -21.45 15.33 -8.82
CA LEU A 143 -21.09 16.73 -8.61
C LEU A 143 -19.61 16.97 -8.92
N ALA A 144 -18.70 16.11 -8.44
CA ALA A 144 -17.27 16.23 -8.74
C ALA A 144 -16.98 16.20 -10.25
N ARG A 145 -17.68 15.35 -11.02
CA ARG A 145 -17.53 15.29 -12.48
C ARG A 145 -18.11 16.52 -13.17
N SER A 146 -19.24 17.06 -12.69
CA SER A 146 -19.82 18.29 -13.24
C SER A 146 -18.87 19.46 -13.05
N LEU A 147 -18.50 19.75 -11.80
CA LEU A 147 -17.60 20.85 -11.43
C LEU A 147 -16.24 20.75 -12.14
N PHE A 148 -15.71 19.54 -12.31
CA PHE A 148 -14.48 19.34 -13.06
C PHE A 148 -14.62 19.67 -14.56
N LYS A 149 -15.79 19.41 -15.14
CA LYS A 149 -16.02 19.68 -16.56
C LYS A 149 -16.24 21.18 -16.82
N THR A 150 -16.96 21.86 -15.93
CA THR A 150 -17.47 23.23 -16.13
C THR A 150 -16.58 24.32 -15.52
N HIS A 151 -15.77 24.02 -14.50
CA HIS A 151 -14.96 25.01 -13.78
C HIS A 151 -13.44 24.79 -13.90
N ARG A 152 -12.71 25.80 -13.44
CA ARG A 152 -11.28 25.79 -13.13
C ARG A 152 -11.04 26.31 -11.71
N ARG A 153 -9.78 26.23 -11.27
CA ARG A 153 -9.37 26.79 -9.98
C ARG A 153 -9.65 28.30 -9.96
N TYR A 154 -10.23 28.77 -8.86
CA TYR A 154 -10.65 30.14 -8.58
C TYR A 154 -11.84 30.65 -9.40
N ASP A 155 -12.52 29.77 -10.16
CA ASP A 155 -13.80 30.12 -10.74
C ASP A 155 -14.89 30.15 -9.67
N LEU A 156 -15.87 31.05 -9.85
CA LEU A 156 -17.11 31.01 -9.10
C LEU A 156 -17.94 29.80 -9.55
N VAL A 157 -18.64 29.17 -8.61
CA VAL A 157 -19.58 28.09 -8.94
C VAL A 157 -20.70 28.66 -9.82
N SER A 158 -21.00 27.99 -10.93
CA SER A 158 -22.05 28.41 -11.85
C SER A 158 -23.43 28.14 -11.29
N LEU A 159 -24.43 28.84 -11.83
CA LEU A 159 -25.83 28.68 -11.44
C LEU A 159 -26.38 27.26 -11.67
N GLU A 160 -25.73 26.46 -12.53
CA GLU A 160 -26.13 25.08 -12.81
C GLU A 160 -25.80 24.11 -11.66
N GLU A 161 -24.72 24.37 -10.91
CA GLU A 161 -24.26 23.51 -9.80
C GLU A 161 -24.36 24.18 -8.42
N ILE A 162 -24.81 25.44 -8.38
CA ILE A 162 -24.86 26.22 -7.13
C ILE A 162 -25.81 25.59 -6.11
N ASP A 163 -26.93 25.03 -6.55
CA ASP A 163 -27.94 24.44 -5.66
C ASP A 163 -27.39 23.19 -4.95
N GLU A 164 -26.67 22.34 -5.68
CA GLU A 164 -26.00 21.16 -5.11
C GLU A 164 -24.89 21.57 -4.13
N VAL A 165 -24.08 22.56 -4.48
CA VAL A 165 -23.00 23.03 -3.61
C VAL A 165 -23.57 23.66 -2.33
N LEU A 166 -24.60 24.50 -2.44
CA LEU A 166 -25.26 25.12 -1.29
C LEU A 166 -25.89 24.07 -0.38
N ARG A 167 -26.53 23.04 -0.93
CA ARG A 167 -27.07 21.93 -0.14
C ARG A 167 -25.99 21.27 0.73
N LEU A 168 -24.80 21.02 0.17
CA LEU A 168 -23.69 20.43 0.92
C LEU A 168 -23.14 21.37 2.00
N LEU A 169 -23.08 22.67 1.72
CA LEU A 169 -22.63 23.68 2.68
C LEU A 169 -23.61 23.80 3.87
N VAL A 170 -24.91 23.84 3.59
CA VAL A 170 -25.96 23.88 4.62
C VAL A 170 -25.94 22.60 5.45
N TRP A 171 -25.88 21.44 4.82
CA TRP A 171 -25.76 20.16 5.52
C TRP A 171 -24.53 20.12 6.44
N LEU A 172 -23.38 20.62 5.96
CA LEU A 172 -22.16 20.66 6.76
C LEU A 172 -22.32 21.58 7.98
N GLU A 173 -22.96 22.74 7.82
CA GLU A 173 -23.26 23.65 8.92
C GLU A 173 -24.21 23.02 9.95
N GLU A 174 -25.25 22.30 9.52
CA GLU A 174 -26.14 21.54 10.39
C GLU A 174 -25.38 20.48 11.20
N VAL A 175 -24.49 19.72 10.55
CA VAL A 175 -23.66 18.70 11.20
C VAL A 175 -22.72 19.32 12.24
N GLU A 176 -22.09 20.45 11.91
CA GLU A 176 -21.22 21.15 12.84
C GLU A 176 -21.97 21.74 14.04
N ASN A 177 -23.18 22.26 13.81
CA ASN A 177 -24.01 22.80 14.89
C ASN A 177 -24.55 21.69 15.79
N ALA A 178 -25.03 20.59 15.22
CA ALA A 178 -25.43 19.41 15.99
C ALA A 178 -24.26 18.83 16.82
N GLY A 179 -23.03 18.87 16.26
CA GLY A 179 -21.83 18.48 17.00
C GLY A 179 -21.53 19.40 18.20
N LYS A 180 -21.78 20.70 18.08
CA LYS A 180 -21.60 21.66 19.20
C LYS A 180 -22.62 21.43 20.32
N ASP A 181 -23.87 21.15 19.96
CA ASP A 181 -24.95 20.91 20.92
C ASP A 181 -24.72 19.65 21.78
N VAL A 182 -24.04 18.63 21.23
CA VAL A 182 -23.67 17.40 21.98
C VAL A 182 -22.51 17.63 22.94
N ILE A 183 -21.63 18.62 22.70
CA ILE A 183 -20.47 18.91 23.56
C ILE A 183 -20.84 19.84 24.74
N GLN A 184 -21.84 20.71 24.58
CA GLN A 184 -22.29 21.68 25.60
C GLN A 184 -23.49 21.30 26.52
N PRO A 185 -23.96 20.04 26.71
CA PRO A 185 -25.07 19.76 27.63
C PRO A 185 -24.79 20.01 29.11
N GLN A 186 -23.54 19.89 29.58
CA GLN A 186 -23.25 19.82 31.03
C GLN A 186 -22.82 21.14 31.69
N GLU A 187 -22.49 22.18 30.93
CA GLU A 187 -21.94 23.42 31.51
C GLU A 187 -23.04 24.39 32.00
N ASN A 188 -24.29 24.21 31.55
CA ASN A 188 -25.42 25.08 31.91
C ASN A 188 -26.23 24.60 33.13
N GLU A 189 -26.00 23.39 33.64
CA GLU A 189 -26.70 22.88 34.83
C GLU A 189 -25.99 23.24 36.16
N GLU A 190 -24.71 23.63 36.15
CA GLU A 190 -23.97 24.00 37.37
C GLU A 190 -24.08 25.49 37.75
N ARG A 191 -24.85 26.29 36.99
CA ARG A 191 -24.98 27.74 37.19
C ARG A 191 -26.32 28.23 37.73
N HIS A 192 -27.15 27.31 38.25
CA HIS A 192 -28.42 27.62 38.92
C HIS A 192 -28.43 27.19 40.38
#